data_AF-A0A8J5D4U3-F1
#
_entry.id   AF-A0A8J5D4U3-F1
#
_cell.length_a   1.000
_cell.length_b   1.000
_cell.length_c   1.000
_cell.angle_alpha   90.00
_cell.angle_beta   90.00
_cell.angle_gamma   90.00
#
_symmetry.space_group_name_H-M   'P 1'
#
loop_
_entity.id
_entity.type
_entity.pdbx_description
1 polymer ?
#
loop_
_entity_poly.entity_id
_entity_poly.type
_entity_poly.pdbx_seq_one_letter_code
_entity_poly.pdbx_strand_id
1 'polypeptide(L)'
;MREAEEEEEAEEEEEAEEEEEEEEEEEEEEEEGSHCTWKNLIMTSHIHYRRNFPTVAELKMELFRSHCYSIYCNSLWSRYKVATLNRLKVCHNDILKRLLGLPRWCSSSLAFARNGVNNLDVIRRHSVFSLRSRVELSANSIITSVRQSSAYVCGPYTTAVAGSAVCAECGVAQVSMYRALPSLPLTHSKVELNGWLEGKMTNRGQQLGMKLPARSGVNYPGAKGAWEKEEEKEKEKRKAKKREEEEEKEKKKRKKWKREEEEFKEGEEQEEEEEEEEKEERKAKKREEEELEEEEEEEEEEERKAKKEEEKEEEEEEEEEEEEEEEEEEEEEEEDEKEEEEEEEEEEKEEDDEKEEEEEEEEEEAISKK
;
A
#
# COMPACT_ATOMS: atom_id res chain seq x y z
N MET A 1 24.83 60.78 -1.74
CA MET A 1 25.75 59.69 -1.38
C MET A 1 25.01 58.73 -0.47
N ARG A 2 24.68 59.08 0.79
CA ARG A 2 23.84 58.19 1.62
C ARG A 2 22.49 57.81 0.99
N GLU A 3 21.74 58.78 0.44
CA GLU A 3 20.47 58.48 -0.24
C GLU A 3 20.64 57.62 -1.51
N ALA A 4 21.81 57.65 -2.14
CA ALA A 4 22.09 56.82 -3.32
C ALA A 4 22.55 55.41 -2.92
N GLU A 5 23.26 55.28 -1.79
CA GLU A 5 23.61 53.98 -1.19
C GLU A 5 22.37 53.26 -0.66
N GLU A 6 21.42 53.98 -0.05
CA GLU A 6 20.13 53.40 0.41
C GLU A 6 19.23 52.97 -0.76
N GLU A 7 19.30 53.65 -1.91
CA GLU A 7 18.54 53.27 -3.12
C GLU A 7 19.17 52.03 -3.80
N GLU A 8 20.50 51.94 -3.84
CA GLU A 8 21.23 50.78 -4.35
C GLU A 8 21.03 49.52 -3.48
N GLU A 9 21.04 49.66 -2.15
CA GLU A 9 20.78 48.55 -1.22
C GLU A 9 19.33 48.03 -1.32
N ALA A 10 18.36 48.92 -1.55
CA ALA A 10 16.97 48.53 -1.77
C ALA A 10 16.74 47.83 -3.12
N GLU A 11 17.44 48.26 -4.19
CA GLU A 11 17.40 47.57 -5.48
C GLU A 11 18.05 46.17 -5.40
N GLU A 12 19.14 46.00 -4.64
CA GLU A 12 19.76 44.68 -4.42
C GLU A 12 18.87 43.74 -3.59
N GLU A 13 18.14 44.25 -2.60
CA GLU A 13 17.20 43.44 -1.81
C GLU A 13 15.97 43.01 -2.64
N GLU A 14 15.44 43.89 -3.49
CA GLU A 14 14.33 43.56 -4.42
C GLU A 14 14.78 42.53 -5.48
N GLU A 15 15.99 42.64 -6.04
CA GLU A 15 16.53 41.64 -6.99
C GLU A 15 16.76 40.28 -6.32
N ALA A 16 17.17 40.25 -5.05
CA ALA A 16 17.33 39.00 -4.29
C ALA A 16 15.98 38.32 -3.95
N GLU A 17 14.95 39.09 -3.60
CA GLU A 17 13.60 38.56 -3.39
C GLU A 17 13.00 38.02 -4.70
N GLU A 18 13.21 38.69 -5.84
CA GLU A 18 12.78 38.19 -7.15
C GLU A 18 13.50 36.89 -7.55
N GLU A 19 14.81 36.76 -7.30
CA GLU A 19 15.54 35.51 -7.55
C GLU A 19 15.06 34.35 -6.65
N GLU A 20 14.74 34.60 -5.38
CA GLU A 20 14.17 33.58 -4.48
C GLU A 20 12.76 33.15 -4.93
N GLU A 21 11.90 34.09 -5.36
CA GLU A 21 10.57 33.76 -5.90
C GLU A 21 10.65 32.95 -7.21
N GLU A 22 11.57 33.29 -8.13
CA GLU A 22 11.78 32.50 -9.36
C GLU A 22 12.29 31.08 -9.06
N GLU A 23 13.21 30.91 -8.09
CA GLU A 23 13.66 29.58 -7.66
C GLU A 23 12.53 28.75 -7.02
N GLU A 24 11.65 29.38 -6.21
CA GLU A 24 10.48 28.71 -5.65
C GLU A 24 9.46 28.29 -6.74
N GLU A 25 9.18 29.15 -7.73
CA GLU A 25 8.30 28.82 -8.85
C GLU A 25 8.85 27.68 -9.72
N GLU A 26 10.15 27.66 -10.04
CA GLU A 26 10.79 26.56 -10.77
C GLU A 26 10.73 25.24 -9.97
N GLU A 27 10.91 25.28 -8.65
CA GLU A 27 10.76 24.09 -7.80
C GLU A 27 9.31 23.56 -7.80
N GLU A 28 8.30 24.44 -7.78
CA GLU A 28 6.89 24.04 -7.85
C GLU A 28 6.54 23.41 -9.21
N GLU A 29 7.01 23.96 -10.33
CA GLU A 29 6.77 23.40 -11.66
C GLU A 29 7.43 22.01 -11.84
N GLU A 30 8.65 21.80 -11.31
CA GLU A 30 9.30 20.48 -11.29
C GLU A 30 8.53 19.46 -10.44
N GLU A 31 7.94 19.90 -9.33
CA GLU A 31 7.07 19.07 -8.48
C GLU A 31 5.78 18.67 -9.20
N GLU A 32 5.14 19.60 -9.92
CA GLU A 32 3.94 19.31 -10.73
C GLU A 32 4.22 18.32 -11.86
N GLY A 33 5.34 18.49 -12.57
CA GLY A 33 5.77 17.59 -13.64
C GLY A 33 6.03 16.17 -13.15
N SER A 34 6.68 16.03 -12.00
CA SER A 34 6.79 14.75 -11.31
C SER A 34 5.40 14.21 -11.01
N HIS A 35 4.55 14.97 -10.31
CA HIS A 35 3.22 14.56 -9.84
C HIS A 35 2.29 14.03 -10.95
N CYS A 36 2.39 14.55 -12.18
CA CYS A 36 1.65 14.08 -13.35
C CYS A 36 1.96 12.62 -13.73
N THR A 37 3.23 12.18 -13.62
CA THR A 37 3.61 10.79 -13.93
C THR A 37 3.06 9.79 -12.90
N TRP A 38 2.93 10.24 -11.65
CA TRP A 38 2.42 9.43 -10.54
C TRP A 38 0.92 9.25 -10.58
N LYS A 39 0.18 10.33 -10.86
CA LYS A 39 -1.26 10.27 -11.07
C LYS A 39 -1.60 9.28 -12.18
N ASN A 40 -0.83 9.26 -13.28
CA ASN A 40 -1.01 8.28 -14.34
C ASN A 40 -0.77 6.84 -13.88
N LEU A 41 0.27 6.56 -13.07
CA LEU A 41 0.54 5.23 -12.52
C LEU A 41 -0.58 4.76 -11.58
N ILE A 42 -1.08 5.66 -10.73
CA ILE A 42 -2.19 5.38 -9.81
C ILE A 42 -3.49 5.16 -10.59
N MET A 43 -3.78 6.01 -11.58
CA MET A 43 -4.98 5.92 -12.41
C MET A 43 -5.01 4.65 -13.26
N THR A 44 -3.89 4.28 -13.90
CA THR A 44 -3.80 3.01 -14.65
C THR A 44 -3.91 1.80 -13.74
N SER A 45 -3.29 1.83 -12.56
CA SER A 45 -3.45 0.79 -11.54
C SER A 45 -4.90 0.67 -11.07
N HIS A 46 -5.61 1.79 -10.94
CA HIS A 46 -7.00 1.84 -10.48
C HIS A 46 -7.98 1.31 -11.54
N ILE A 47 -7.75 1.60 -12.82
CA ILE A 47 -8.53 1.06 -13.95
C ILE A 47 -8.41 -0.48 -14.02
N HIS A 48 -7.23 -1.03 -13.76
CA HIS A 48 -7.03 -2.48 -13.71
C HIS A 48 -7.61 -3.13 -12.43
N TYR A 49 -7.56 -2.41 -11.30
CA TYR A 49 -8.10 -2.87 -10.01
C TYR A 49 -9.63 -3.04 -10.03
N ARG A 50 -10.37 -2.05 -10.54
CA ARG A 50 -11.84 -2.03 -10.48
C ARG A 50 -12.51 -3.14 -11.31
N ARG A 51 -11.76 -3.77 -12.22
CA ARG A 51 -12.26 -4.85 -13.07
C ARG A 51 -12.16 -6.24 -12.44
N ASN A 52 -11.68 -6.35 -11.20
CA ASN A 52 -11.67 -7.57 -10.38
C ASN A 52 -11.45 -8.85 -11.21
N PHE A 53 -10.41 -8.84 -12.04
CA PHE A 53 -10.16 -9.97 -12.92
C PHE A 53 -9.83 -11.18 -12.04
N PRO A 54 -10.59 -12.29 -12.14
CA PRO A 54 -10.26 -13.56 -11.49
C PRO A 54 -9.02 -14.14 -12.19
N THR A 55 -7.88 -13.52 -11.92
CA THR A 55 -6.61 -13.82 -12.56
C THR A 55 -5.73 -14.51 -11.56
N VAL A 56 -5.10 -15.59 -12.03
CA VAL A 56 -4.06 -16.33 -11.35
C VAL A 56 -3.05 -15.33 -10.79
N ALA A 57 -2.63 -15.51 -9.53
CA ALA A 57 -1.71 -14.60 -8.84
C ALA A 57 -0.46 -14.27 -9.68
N GLU A 58 -0.01 -15.20 -10.50
CA GLU A 58 1.11 -15.04 -11.44
C GLU A 58 0.91 -13.89 -12.44
N LEU A 59 -0.27 -13.74 -13.04
CA LEU A 59 -0.57 -12.67 -13.99
C LEU A 59 -0.54 -11.30 -13.31
N LYS A 60 -1.05 -11.22 -12.07
CA LYS A 60 -0.97 -10.02 -11.25
C LYS A 60 0.48 -9.64 -10.99
N MET A 61 1.32 -10.62 -10.62
CA MET A 61 2.75 -10.37 -10.40
C MET A 61 3.46 -9.94 -11.69
N GLU A 62 3.11 -10.51 -12.84
CA GLU A 62 3.71 -10.13 -14.12
C GLU A 62 3.28 -8.73 -14.57
N LEU A 63 2.01 -8.38 -14.35
CA LEU A 63 1.52 -7.02 -14.57
C LEU A 63 2.25 -6.04 -13.65
N PHE A 64 2.40 -6.37 -12.36
CA PHE A 64 3.16 -5.57 -11.42
C PHE A 64 4.60 -5.35 -11.88
N ARG A 65 5.30 -6.41 -12.29
CA ARG A 65 6.66 -6.30 -12.83
C ARG A 65 6.69 -5.42 -14.07
N SER A 66 5.78 -5.64 -15.03
CA SER A 66 5.76 -4.89 -16.29
C SER A 66 5.59 -3.38 -16.10
N HIS A 67 4.78 -2.94 -15.12
CA HIS A 67 4.48 -1.53 -14.88
C HIS A 67 5.36 -0.89 -13.81
N CYS A 68 5.62 -1.60 -12.70
CA CYS A 68 6.33 -1.04 -11.55
C CYS A 68 7.86 -1.20 -11.65
N TYR A 69 8.37 -2.18 -12.41
CA TYR A 69 9.83 -2.23 -12.67
C TYR A 69 10.22 -1.29 -13.80
N SER A 70 9.27 -0.95 -14.67
CA SER A 70 9.45 0.03 -15.74
C SER A 70 9.27 1.47 -15.26
N ILE A 71 9.46 1.78 -13.96
CA ILE A 71 9.56 3.18 -13.50
C ILE A 71 10.74 3.79 -14.25
N TYR A 72 10.39 4.35 -15.39
CA TYR A 72 11.28 4.63 -16.49
C TYR A 72 12.26 5.69 -16.00
N CYS A 73 13.54 5.50 -16.30
CA CYS A 73 14.59 6.43 -15.91
C CYS A 73 14.84 6.61 -14.39
N ASN A 74 14.45 5.66 -13.53
CA ASN A 74 14.83 5.73 -12.11
C ASN A 74 16.35 5.77 -11.86
N SER A 75 17.16 5.34 -12.84
CA SER A 75 18.61 5.42 -12.84
C SER A 75 19.16 6.78 -13.27
N LEU A 76 18.32 7.66 -13.82
CA LEU A 76 18.65 9.03 -14.20
C LEU A 76 18.26 10.05 -13.13
N TRP A 77 17.55 9.62 -12.08
CA TRP A 77 17.17 10.50 -10.97
C TRP A 77 18.41 10.85 -10.13
N SER A 78 18.94 12.04 -10.38
CA SER A 78 20.14 12.58 -9.72
C SER A 78 19.80 13.53 -8.57
N ARG A 79 18.70 14.29 -8.71
CA ARG A 79 18.18 15.21 -7.70
C ARG A 79 16.75 14.80 -7.39
N TYR A 80 16.51 14.41 -6.14
CA TYR A 80 15.16 14.13 -5.65
C TYR A 80 15.09 14.46 -4.16
N LYS A 81 13.97 15.03 -3.73
CA LYS A 81 13.67 15.22 -2.30
C LYS A 81 13.46 13.83 -1.67
N VAL A 82 14.02 13.63 -0.47
CA VAL A 82 13.87 12.35 0.28
C VAL A 82 12.39 12.03 0.53
N ALA A 83 11.58 13.06 0.76
CA ALA A 83 10.13 12.95 0.91
C ALA A 83 9.46 12.32 -0.33
N THR A 84 9.80 12.77 -1.54
CA THR A 84 9.27 12.25 -2.80
C THR A 84 9.60 10.77 -3.00
N LEU A 85 10.84 10.38 -2.67
CA LEU A 85 11.24 8.98 -2.73
C LEU A 85 10.47 8.11 -1.71
N ASN A 86 10.25 8.61 -0.50
CA ASN A 86 9.47 7.91 0.52
C ASN A 86 8.00 7.74 0.08
N ARG A 87 7.40 8.78 -0.52
CA ARG A 87 6.07 8.67 -1.14
C ARG A 87 6.06 7.58 -2.23
N LEU A 88 7.12 7.48 -3.05
CA LEU A 88 7.23 6.42 -4.08
C LEU A 88 7.24 5.04 -3.50
N LYS A 89 8.01 4.87 -2.44
CA LYS A 89 8.12 3.61 -1.74
C LYS A 89 6.78 3.20 -1.15
N VAL A 90 6.04 4.12 -0.55
CA VAL A 90 4.70 3.87 -0.02
C VAL A 90 3.73 3.49 -1.15
N CYS A 91 3.68 4.28 -2.24
CA CYS A 91 2.83 3.98 -3.38
C CYS A 91 3.14 2.62 -4.01
N HIS A 92 4.42 2.30 -4.23
CA HIS A 92 4.86 1.00 -4.77
C HIS A 92 4.43 -0.17 -3.87
N ASN A 93 4.54 -0.02 -2.55
CA ASN A 93 4.10 -1.03 -1.59
C ASN A 93 2.58 -1.18 -1.58
N ASP A 94 1.84 -0.07 -1.64
CA ASP A 94 0.39 -0.07 -1.63
C ASP A 94 -0.20 -0.64 -2.93
N ILE A 95 0.40 -0.37 -4.09
CA ILE A 95 0.01 -0.97 -5.37
C ILE A 95 0.12 -2.50 -5.30
N LEU A 96 1.23 -3.04 -4.78
CA LEU A 96 1.39 -4.49 -4.64
C LEU A 96 0.33 -5.09 -3.70
N LYS A 97 0.13 -4.49 -2.52
CA LYS A 97 -0.86 -4.97 -1.54
C LYS A 97 -2.27 -4.95 -2.14
N ARG A 98 -2.66 -3.86 -2.80
CA ARG A 98 -3.96 -3.73 -3.46
C ARG A 98 -4.13 -4.76 -4.58
N LEU A 99 -3.11 -4.97 -5.41
CA LEU A 99 -3.18 -5.93 -6.52
C LEU A 99 -3.38 -7.37 -6.03
N LEU A 100 -2.76 -7.71 -4.91
CA LEU A 100 -2.86 -9.03 -4.28
C LEU A 100 -4.05 -9.18 -3.32
N GLY A 101 -4.84 -8.12 -3.10
CA GLY A 101 -5.93 -8.15 -2.11
C GLY A 101 -5.45 -8.32 -0.67
N LEU A 102 -4.23 -7.89 -0.36
CA LEU A 102 -3.68 -7.96 1.00
C LEU A 102 -4.18 -6.79 1.84
N PRO A 103 -4.49 -7.02 3.14
CA PRO A 103 -4.93 -5.95 4.01
C PRO A 103 -3.84 -4.90 4.24
N ARG A 104 -4.24 -3.66 4.55
CA ARG A 104 -3.33 -2.52 4.70
C ARG A 104 -2.25 -2.73 5.78
N TRP A 105 -2.61 -3.44 6.85
CA TRP A 105 -1.73 -3.79 7.98
C TRP A 105 -0.74 -4.93 7.69
N CYS A 106 -0.85 -5.58 6.53
CA CYS A 106 0.11 -6.60 6.14
C CYS A 106 1.51 -5.99 5.91
N SER A 107 2.53 -6.64 6.46
CA SER A 107 3.92 -6.21 6.28
C SER A 107 4.30 -6.21 4.80
N SER A 108 4.71 -5.05 4.30
CA SER A 108 5.08 -4.91 2.88
C SER A 108 6.28 -5.78 2.52
N SER A 109 7.30 -5.87 3.40
CA SER A 109 8.47 -6.71 3.17
C SER A 109 8.11 -8.20 3.08
N LEU A 110 7.15 -8.66 3.89
CA LEU A 110 6.63 -10.02 3.82
C LEU A 110 5.88 -10.29 2.50
N ALA A 111 5.09 -9.32 2.03
CA ALA A 111 4.42 -9.40 0.74
C ALA A 111 5.42 -9.53 -0.43
N PHE A 112 6.50 -8.73 -0.43
CA PHE A 112 7.57 -8.85 -1.43
C PHE A 112 8.29 -10.21 -1.37
N ALA A 113 8.62 -10.68 -0.16
CA ALA A 113 9.33 -11.94 0.03
C ALA A 113 8.50 -13.17 -0.40
N ARG A 114 7.21 -13.23 0.00
CA ARG A 114 6.31 -14.33 -0.35
C ARG A 114 6.07 -14.45 -1.86
N ASN A 115 6.04 -13.32 -2.57
CA ASN A 115 5.77 -13.29 -4.00
C ASN A 115 7.04 -13.24 -4.87
N GLY A 116 8.23 -13.29 -4.27
CA GLY A 116 9.50 -13.28 -5.00
C GLY A 116 9.70 -12.02 -5.84
N VAL A 117 9.34 -10.84 -5.31
CA VAL A 117 9.47 -9.57 -6.01
C VAL A 117 10.35 -8.59 -5.24
N ASN A 118 11.14 -7.82 -5.99
CA ASN A 118 12.07 -6.86 -5.44
C ASN A 118 11.31 -5.61 -4.97
N ASN A 119 11.74 -5.07 -3.83
CA ASN A 119 11.28 -3.76 -3.39
C ASN A 119 11.89 -2.64 -4.27
N LEU A 120 11.31 -1.44 -4.20
CA LEU A 120 11.74 -0.27 -4.96
C LEU A 120 13.23 0.04 -4.80
N ASP A 121 13.77 -0.09 -3.59
CA ASP A 121 15.19 0.19 -3.30
C ASP A 121 16.13 -0.79 -4.03
N VAL A 122 15.73 -2.05 -4.16
CA VAL A 122 16.46 -3.08 -4.92
C VAL A 122 16.34 -2.82 -6.41
N ILE A 123 15.13 -2.53 -6.92
CA ILE A 123 14.89 -2.20 -8.33
C ILE A 123 15.77 -1.01 -8.74
N ARG A 124 15.76 0.08 -7.96
CA ARG A 124 16.56 1.27 -8.23
C ARG A 124 18.05 0.97 -8.27
N ARG A 125 18.57 0.26 -7.27
CA ARG A 125 19.99 -0.13 -7.24
C ARG A 125 20.38 -0.98 -8.44
N HIS A 126 19.53 -1.93 -8.84
CA HIS A 126 19.75 -2.76 -10.01
C HIS A 126 19.74 -1.93 -11.30
N SER A 127 18.81 -0.99 -11.46
CA SER A 127 18.76 -0.09 -12.62
C SER A 127 19.98 0.83 -12.71
N VAL A 128 20.42 1.41 -11.59
CA VAL A 128 21.63 2.25 -11.53
C VAL A 128 22.86 1.43 -11.87
N PHE A 129 23.00 0.24 -11.30
CA PHE A 129 24.11 -0.66 -11.59
C PHE A 129 24.13 -1.11 -13.06
N SER A 130 22.97 -1.45 -13.61
CA SER A 130 22.82 -1.86 -15.01
C SER A 130 23.17 -0.71 -15.96
N LEU A 131 22.67 0.50 -15.72
CA LEU A 131 23.01 1.69 -16.51
C LEU A 131 24.52 1.96 -16.45
N ARG A 132 25.09 1.98 -15.24
CA ARG A 132 26.52 2.18 -15.04
C ARG A 132 27.34 1.14 -15.79
N SER A 133 27.01 -0.14 -15.66
CA SER A 133 27.72 -1.23 -16.35
C SER A 133 27.67 -1.05 -17.87
N ARG A 134 26.51 -0.65 -18.43
CA ARG A 134 26.39 -0.37 -19.87
C ARG A 134 27.22 0.84 -20.29
N VAL A 135 27.29 1.90 -19.48
CA VAL A 135 28.13 3.07 -19.72
C VAL A 135 29.61 2.71 -19.68
N GLU A 136 30.02 1.88 -18.71
CA GLU A 136 31.41 1.44 -18.54
C GLU A 136 31.88 0.50 -19.65
N LEU A 137 30.99 -0.37 -20.15
CA LEU A 137 31.27 -1.33 -21.22
C LEU A 137 30.96 -0.78 -22.62
N SER A 138 30.49 0.46 -22.74
CA SER A 138 30.14 1.05 -24.03
C SER A 138 31.39 1.31 -24.87
N ALA A 139 31.37 0.83 -26.11
CA ALA A 139 32.38 1.13 -27.12
C ALA A 139 32.13 2.48 -27.84
N ASN A 140 31.10 3.23 -27.44
CA ASN A 140 30.79 4.53 -28.04
C ASN A 140 31.84 5.57 -27.62
N SER A 141 32.58 6.12 -28.59
CA SER A 141 33.67 7.06 -28.34
C SER A 141 33.23 8.32 -27.58
N ILE A 142 31.99 8.79 -27.77
CA ILE A 142 31.45 9.94 -27.05
C ILE A 142 31.30 9.60 -25.56
N ILE A 143 30.69 8.45 -25.25
CA ILE A 143 30.52 7.98 -23.86
C ILE A 143 31.88 7.73 -23.21
N THR A 144 32.82 7.12 -23.93
CA THR A 144 34.19 6.93 -23.44
C THR A 144 34.89 8.25 -23.16
N SER A 145 34.71 9.26 -24.03
CA SER A 145 35.30 10.59 -23.86
C SER A 145 34.70 11.32 -22.65
N VAL A 146 33.38 11.24 -22.45
CA VAL A 146 32.70 11.80 -21.26
C VAL A 146 33.18 11.08 -19.99
N ARG A 147 33.31 9.76 -20.02
CA ARG A 147 33.81 8.98 -18.88
C ARG A 147 35.27 9.32 -18.53
N GLN A 148 36.10 9.60 -19.52
CA GLN A 148 37.50 10.00 -19.35
C GLN A 148 37.66 11.49 -19.00
N SER A 149 36.61 12.29 -19.16
CA SER A 149 36.62 13.71 -18.78
C SER A 149 36.77 13.86 -17.27
N SER A 150 37.53 14.86 -16.84
CA SER A 150 37.66 15.24 -15.43
C SER A 150 36.33 15.66 -14.79
N ALA A 151 35.31 15.97 -15.60
CA ALA A 151 33.96 16.28 -15.13
C ALA A 151 33.18 15.05 -14.63
N TYR A 152 33.58 13.83 -15.02
CA TYR A 152 32.92 12.60 -14.56
C TYR A 152 33.43 12.21 -13.17
N VAL A 153 32.81 12.78 -12.13
CA VAL A 153 33.07 12.40 -10.75
C VAL A 153 32.29 11.11 -10.45
N CYS A 154 33.00 9.98 -10.39
CA CYS A 154 32.40 8.75 -9.87
C CYS A 154 32.10 8.97 -8.38
N GLY A 155 30.81 9.06 -8.03
CA GLY A 155 30.38 9.32 -6.66
C GLY A 155 30.94 8.31 -5.64
N PRO A 156 31.06 8.70 -4.36
CA PRO A 156 31.78 7.95 -3.32
C PRO A 156 31.14 6.61 -2.92
N TYR A 157 29.99 6.23 -3.47
CA TYR A 157 29.24 5.03 -3.09
C TYR A 157 29.91 3.71 -3.53
N THR A 158 31.07 3.76 -4.18
CA THR A 158 31.64 2.60 -4.90
C THR A 158 32.92 2.06 -4.28
N THR A 159 33.52 2.74 -3.31
CA THR A 159 34.83 2.36 -2.76
C THR A 159 34.77 1.48 -1.50
N ALA A 160 33.59 1.13 -0.98
CA ALA A 160 33.48 0.42 0.30
C ALA A 160 33.60 -1.12 0.23
N VAL A 161 33.51 -1.76 -0.94
CA VAL A 161 33.38 -3.24 -1.02
C VAL A 161 34.63 -3.97 -1.55
N ALA A 162 35.62 -3.27 -2.08
CA ALA A 162 36.88 -3.89 -2.47
C ALA A 162 38.03 -3.34 -1.62
N GLY A 163 38.36 -4.05 -0.54
CA GLY A 163 39.65 -3.88 0.11
C GLY A 163 40.76 -4.10 -0.93
N SER A 164 41.57 -3.07 -1.16
CA SER A 164 42.66 -3.03 -2.15
C SER A 164 42.25 -3.12 -3.61
N ALA A 165 42.19 -1.97 -4.28
CA ALA A 165 43.09 -1.67 -5.39
C ALA A 165 42.92 -0.20 -5.77
N VAL A 166 44.01 0.55 -5.65
CA VAL A 166 44.20 1.81 -6.35
C VAL A 166 43.92 1.53 -7.83
N CYS A 167 43.02 2.29 -8.46
CA CYS A 167 42.81 2.22 -9.90
C CYS A 167 44.15 2.56 -10.58
N ALA A 168 44.89 1.52 -11.02
CA ALA A 168 46.24 1.66 -11.56
C ALA A 168 46.26 2.46 -12.88
N GLU A 169 45.11 2.69 -13.51
CA GLU A 169 45.02 3.31 -14.82
C GLU A 169 44.66 4.81 -14.79
N CYS A 170 44.13 5.36 -13.68
CA CYS A 170 43.78 6.79 -13.67
C CYS A 170 44.91 7.70 -13.15
N GLY A 171 45.91 7.21 -12.42
CA GLY A 171 47.07 8.01 -11.97
C GLY A 171 46.76 9.24 -11.10
N VAL A 172 45.49 9.57 -10.89
CA VAL A 172 45.05 10.66 -10.02
C VAL A 172 44.85 10.08 -8.63
N ALA A 173 45.83 10.28 -7.76
CA ALA A 173 45.67 10.03 -6.34
C ALA A 173 44.56 10.95 -5.80
N GLN A 174 43.34 10.42 -5.64
CA GLN A 174 42.37 11.07 -4.77
C GLN A 174 42.90 10.96 -3.34
N VAL A 175 43.44 12.07 -2.85
CA VAL A 175 43.80 12.22 -1.43
C VAL A 175 42.50 12.18 -0.63
N SER A 176 42.23 11.04 -0.01
CA SER A 176 41.19 10.87 0.99
C SER A 176 41.60 11.69 2.23
N MET A 177 41.10 12.91 2.36
CA MET A 177 41.35 13.81 3.49
C MET A 177 40.51 13.51 4.74
N TYR A 178 40.22 12.23 5.03
CA TYR A 178 39.55 11.86 6.30
C TYR A 178 40.11 10.55 6.87
N ARG A 179 41.33 10.59 7.42
CA ARG A 179 41.68 9.82 8.64
C ARG A 179 43.04 10.23 9.24
N ALA A 180 42.96 10.57 10.53
CA ALA A 180 44.04 10.60 11.53
C ALA A 180 45.20 11.59 11.33
N LEU A 181 45.05 12.79 11.92
CA LEU A 181 46.18 13.67 12.26
C LEU A 181 46.99 13.09 13.43
N PRO A 182 48.32 12.92 13.32
CA PRO A 182 49.19 12.99 14.48
C PRO A 182 49.47 14.46 14.83
N SER A 183 49.36 14.77 16.11
CA SER A 183 49.65 16.08 16.71
C SER A 183 51.11 16.49 16.54
N LEU A 184 51.40 17.57 15.79
CA LEU A 184 52.67 18.32 15.86
C LEU A 184 52.44 19.81 15.49
N PRO A 185 53.32 20.73 15.93
CA PRO A 185 52.91 21.97 16.59
C PRO A 185 52.77 23.19 15.67
N LEU A 186 52.01 24.16 16.18
CA LEU A 186 51.84 25.51 15.68
C LEU A 186 53.17 26.19 15.33
N THR A 187 53.32 26.57 14.07
CA THR A 187 54.04 27.80 13.71
C THR A 187 53.19 28.60 12.73
N HIS A 188 52.93 29.84 13.11
CA HIS A 188 52.19 30.85 12.35
C HIS A 188 52.67 30.99 10.90
N SER A 189 51.77 30.78 9.95
CA SER A 189 51.81 31.48 8.67
C SER A 189 50.39 31.76 8.19
N LYS A 190 50.03 33.04 8.26
CA LYS A 190 48.79 33.61 7.75
C LYS A 190 48.82 33.49 6.22
N VAL A 191 48.03 32.58 5.66
CA VAL A 191 47.76 32.52 4.21
C VAL A 191 46.30 32.94 4.04
N GLU A 192 46.12 34.20 3.62
CA GLU A 192 44.83 34.73 3.19
C GLU A 192 44.50 34.09 1.84
N LEU A 193 43.54 33.16 1.84
CA LEU A 193 42.94 32.56 0.65
C LEU A 193 41.63 33.30 0.36
N ASN A 194 41.75 34.54 -0.13
CA ASN A 194 40.65 35.24 -0.80
C ASN A 194 40.86 35.07 -2.30
N GLY A 195 40.06 34.19 -2.90
CA GLY A 195 40.12 33.90 -4.33
C GLY A 195 38.92 33.06 -4.75
N TRP A 196 37.72 33.50 -4.36
CA TRP A 196 36.48 32.98 -4.90
C TRP A 196 36.27 33.68 -6.25
N LEU A 197 36.54 32.95 -7.33
CA LEU A 197 36.32 33.35 -8.71
C LEU A 197 34.89 32.90 -9.05
N GLU A 198 33.90 33.70 -8.65
CA GLU A 198 32.57 33.62 -9.23
C GLU A 198 32.63 34.17 -10.66
N GLY A 199 32.70 33.26 -11.62
CA GLY A 199 32.39 33.59 -13.00
C GLY A 199 30.88 33.71 -13.16
N LYS A 200 30.31 34.89 -12.89
CA LYS A 200 28.96 35.23 -13.35
C LYS A 200 28.98 35.27 -14.89
N MET A 201 28.51 34.20 -15.54
CA MET A 201 28.14 34.23 -16.95
C MET A 201 26.75 34.88 -17.04
N THR A 202 26.71 36.21 -17.08
CA THR A 202 25.47 36.89 -17.43
C THR A 202 25.24 36.76 -18.94
N ASN A 203 24.08 36.19 -19.28
CA ASN A 203 23.65 35.89 -20.65
C ASN A 203 23.10 37.16 -21.36
N ARG A 204 23.76 38.32 -21.17
CA ARG A 204 23.41 39.56 -21.87
C ARG A 204 24.48 39.86 -22.90
N GLY A 205 24.06 39.88 -24.16
CA GLY A 205 24.90 39.99 -25.34
C GLY A 205 25.93 41.12 -25.27
N GLN A 206 27.05 40.89 -25.95
CA GLN A 206 28.08 41.87 -26.25
C GLN A 206 27.48 43.12 -26.92
N GLN A 207 27.01 44.08 -26.12
CA GLN A 207 26.80 45.44 -26.61
C GLN A 207 28.12 46.19 -26.50
N LEU A 208 28.69 46.48 -27.67
CA LEU A 208 29.77 47.45 -27.84
C LEU A 208 29.27 48.83 -27.37
N GLY A 209 29.50 49.17 -26.11
CA GLY A 209 29.22 50.49 -25.56
C GLY A 209 30.10 51.56 -26.22
N MET A 210 29.54 52.29 -27.19
CA MET A 210 30.17 53.50 -27.70
C MET A 210 30.10 54.58 -26.62
N LYS A 211 31.26 54.99 -26.07
CA LYS A 211 31.40 56.18 -25.24
C LYS A 211 31.03 57.42 -26.07
N LEU A 212 29.80 57.93 -25.91
CA LEU A 212 29.44 59.25 -26.41
C LEU A 212 30.08 60.33 -25.52
N PRO A 213 30.69 61.37 -26.11
CA PRO A 213 31.30 62.46 -25.34
C PRO A 213 30.25 63.28 -24.59
N ALA A 214 30.54 63.57 -23.32
CA ALA A 214 29.72 64.41 -22.46
C ALA A 214 29.48 65.78 -23.12
N ARG A 215 28.21 66.07 -23.41
CA ARG A 215 27.77 67.34 -23.96
C ARG A 215 27.98 68.44 -22.91
N SER A 216 28.80 69.44 -23.25
CA SER A 216 29.05 70.61 -22.41
C SER A 216 27.74 71.35 -22.10
N GLY A 217 27.34 71.34 -20.83
CA GLY A 217 26.08 71.91 -20.34
C GLY A 217 26.03 73.43 -20.49
N VAL A 218 25.05 73.90 -21.26
CA VAL A 218 24.57 75.27 -21.22
C VAL A 218 23.66 75.38 -20.00
N ASN A 219 24.14 76.06 -18.96
CA ASN A 219 23.38 76.29 -17.74
C ASN A 219 22.26 77.28 -18.06
N TYR A 220 21.00 76.81 -18.09
CA TYR A 220 19.81 77.66 -18.16
C TYR A 220 19.27 77.89 -16.73
N PRO A 221 19.58 79.03 -16.08
CA PRO A 221 18.99 79.39 -14.80
C PRO A 221 17.57 79.91 -15.03
N GLY A 222 16.55 79.16 -14.62
CA GLY A 222 15.19 79.70 -14.54
C GLY A 222 14.02 78.73 -14.63
N ALA A 223 14.22 77.47 -15.05
CA ALA A 223 13.11 76.53 -15.28
C ALA A 223 12.93 75.42 -14.22
N LYS A 224 13.83 75.28 -13.24
CA LYS A 224 13.83 74.12 -12.31
C LYS A 224 12.55 73.96 -11.47
N GLY A 225 11.99 75.06 -10.96
CA GLY A 225 10.85 74.98 -10.03
C GLY A 225 9.50 74.59 -10.65
N ALA A 226 9.37 74.59 -11.99
CA ALA A 226 8.14 74.14 -12.66
C ALA A 226 8.14 72.61 -12.86
N TRP A 227 9.31 72.03 -13.14
CA TRP A 227 9.48 70.59 -13.36
C TRP A 227 9.35 69.78 -12.05
N GLU A 228 9.91 70.29 -10.95
CA GLU A 228 9.83 69.63 -9.63
C GLU A 228 8.37 69.45 -9.16
N LYS A 229 7.50 70.44 -9.41
CA LYS A 229 6.07 70.35 -9.06
C LYS A 229 5.28 69.38 -9.94
N GLU A 230 5.69 69.21 -11.20
CA GLU A 230 5.07 68.26 -12.11
C GLU A 230 5.47 66.83 -11.77
N GLU A 231 6.74 66.62 -11.41
CA GLU A 231 7.28 65.34 -10.96
C GLU A 231 6.65 64.90 -9.62
N GLU A 232 6.49 65.82 -8.65
CA GLU A 232 5.82 65.53 -7.38
C GLU A 232 4.36 65.08 -7.59
N LYS A 233 3.64 65.78 -8.48
CA LYS A 233 2.27 65.40 -8.85
C LYS A 233 2.19 64.06 -9.58
N GLU A 234 3.18 63.71 -10.38
CA GLU A 234 3.26 62.40 -11.03
C GLU A 234 3.56 61.29 -10.00
N LYS A 235 4.47 61.52 -9.06
CA LYS A 235 4.76 60.62 -7.94
C LYS A 235 3.51 60.36 -7.09
N GLU A 236 2.74 61.40 -6.77
CA GLU A 236 1.47 61.23 -6.04
C GLU A 236 0.45 60.38 -6.82
N LYS A 237 0.33 60.58 -8.14
CA LYS A 237 -0.54 59.75 -8.99
C LYS A 237 -0.11 58.29 -9.04
N ARG A 238 1.20 58.01 -9.15
CA ARG A 238 1.75 56.65 -9.13
C ARG A 238 1.48 55.96 -7.79
N LYS A 239 1.69 56.68 -6.67
CA LYS A 239 1.36 56.19 -5.32
C LYS A 239 -0.13 55.90 -5.15
N ALA A 240 -1.01 56.76 -5.68
CA ALA A 240 -2.45 56.52 -5.66
C ALA A 240 -2.85 55.27 -6.47
N LYS A 241 -2.27 55.10 -7.68
CA LYS A 241 -2.51 53.91 -8.52
C LYS A 241 -2.03 52.61 -7.86
N LYS A 242 -0.83 52.62 -7.25
CA LYS A 242 -0.28 51.46 -6.53
C LYS A 242 -1.20 51.03 -5.38
N ARG A 243 -1.73 51.98 -4.60
CA ARG A 243 -2.70 51.69 -3.52
C ARG A 243 -4.01 51.10 -4.04
N GLU A 244 -4.52 51.58 -5.17
CA GLU A 244 -5.73 51.04 -5.79
C GLU A 244 -5.52 49.59 -6.28
N GLU A 245 -4.36 49.31 -6.88
CA GLU A 245 -3.98 47.95 -7.31
C GLU A 245 -3.78 46.99 -6.12
N GLU A 246 -3.16 47.45 -5.03
CA GLU A 246 -3.02 46.70 -3.77
C GLU A 246 -4.39 46.38 -3.13
N GLU A 247 -5.31 47.36 -3.07
CA GLU A 247 -6.67 47.17 -2.56
C GLU A 247 -7.47 46.18 -3.43
N GLU A 248 -7.28 46.20 -4.75
CA GLU A 248 -7.91 45.23 -5.66
C GLU A 248 -7.34 43.82 -5.47
N LYS A 249 -6.02 43.68 -5.32
CA LYS A 249 -5.36 42.39 -5.01
C LYS A 249 -5.84 41.84 -3.67
N GLU A 250 -5.97 42.66 -2.64
CA GLU A 250 -6.49 42.25 -1.32
C GLU A 250 -7.95 41.80 -1.40
N LYS A 251 -8.80 42.52 -2.14
CA LYS A 251 -10.20 42.11 -2.41
C LYS A 251 -10.28 40.77 -3.14
N LYS A 252 -9.39 40.51 -4.11
CA LYS A 252 -9.30 39.22 -4.82
C LYS A 252 -8.86 38.09 -3.89
N LYS A 253 -7.81 38.29 -3.08
CA LYS A 253 -7.35 37.32 -2.07
C LYS A 253 -8.45 36.98 -1.08
N ARG A 254 -9.18 37.99 -0.55
CA ARG A 254 -10.30 37.77 0.38
C ARG A 254 -11.47 37.01 -0.25
N LYS A 255 -11.76 37.23 -1.54
CA LYS A 255 -12.79 36.46 -2.27
C LYS A 255 -12.37 35.01 -2.50
N LYS A 256 -11.09 34.77 -2.85
CA LYS A 256 -10.53 33.42 -3.01
C LYS A 256 -10.61 32.65 -1.69
N TRP A 257 -10.13 33.24 -0.61
CA TRP A 257 -10.21 32.65 0.74
C TRP A 257 -11.63 32.27 1.15
N LYS A 258 -12.61 33.15 0.93
CA LYS A 258 -14.02 32.86 1.26
C LYS A 258 -14.58 31.66 0.49
N ARG A 259 -14.20 31.51 -0.78
CA ARG A 259 -14.61 30.37 -1.60
C ARG A 259 -13.97 29.08 -1.13
N GLU A 260 -12.68 29.11 -0.78
CA GLU A 260 -11.97 27.95 -0.22
C GLU A 260 -12.56 27.55 1.15
N GLU A 261 -12.98 28.52 1.97
CA GLU A 261 -13.66 28.26 3.25
C GLU A 261 -15.05 27.64 3.06
N GLU A 262 -15.80 28.07 2.03
CA GLU A 262 -17.10 27.47 1.66
C GLU A 262 -16.93 26.05 1.11
N GLU A 263 -15.96 25.83 0.20
CA GLU A 263 -15.64 24.49 -0.35
C GLU A 263 -15.16 23.52 0.74
N PHE A 264 -14.43 24.01 1.74
CA PHE A 264 -14.01 23.21 2.90
C PHE A 264 -15.20 22.79 3.77
N LYS A 265 -16.14 23.69 4.06
CA LYS A 265 -17.36 23.38 4.83
C LYS A 265 -18.27 22.39 4.09
N GLU A 266 -18.45 22.56 2.79
CA GLU A 266 -19.20 21.60 1.96
C GLU A 266 -18.53 20.22 1.98
N GLY A 267 -17.20 20.16 2.04
CA GLY A 267 -16.46 18.91 2.18
C GLY A 267 -16.66 18.23 3.54
N GLU A 268 -16.64 18.98 4.65
CA GLU A 268 -16.92 18.44 5.99
C GLU A 268 -18.36 17.93 6.11
N GLU A 269 -19.35 18.65 5.55
CA GLU A 269 -20.75 18.20 5.54
C GLU A 269 -20.95 16.90 4.73
N GLN A 270 -20.25 16.75 3.59
CA GLN A 270 -20.29 15.51 2.80
C GLN A 270 -19.63 14.33 3.53
N GLU A 271 -18.51 14.57 4.23
CA GLU A 271 -17.82 13.53 5.01
C GLU A 271 -18.68 13.07 6.20
N GLU A 272 -19.40 13.98 6.87
CA GLU A 272 -20.36 13.62 7.92
C GLU A 272 -21.55 12.80 7.38
N GLU A 273 -22.08 13.15 6.21
CA GLU A 273 -23.18 12.41 5.55
C GLU A 273 -22.73 10.99 5.14
N GLU A 274 -21.53 10.84 4.56
CA GLU A 274 -20.94 9.52 4.23
C GLU A 274 -20.70 8.67 5.49
N GLU A 275 -20.24 9.26 6.60
CA GLU A 275 -20.04 8.54 7.87
C GLU A 275 -21.38 8.09 8.50
N GLU A 276 -22.44 8.88 8.35
CA GLU A 276 -23.79 8.50 8.80
C GLU A 276 -24.36 7.36 7.96
N GLU A 277 -24.20 7.40 6.63
CA GLU A 277 -24.62 6.32 5.72
C GLU A 277 -23.86 5.02 6.03
N GLU A 278 -22.54 5.06 6.26
CA GLU A 278 -21.76 3.88 6.62
C GLU A 278 -22.20 3.30 7.98
N LYS A 279 -22.55 4.15 8.95
CA LYS A 279 -23.09 3.71 10.25
C LYS A 279 -24.44 3.01 10.10
N GLU A 280 -25.33 3.53 9.26
CA GLU A 280 -26.63 2.89 8.98
C GLU A 280 -26.45 1.56 8.22
N GLU A 281 -25.55 1.48 7.25
CA GLU A 281 -25.24 0.22 6.54
C GLU A 281 -24.69 -0.84 7.50
N ARG A 282 -23.81 -0.45 8.43
CA ARG A 282 -23.28 -1.37 9.46
C ARG A 282 -24.37 -1.85 10.43
N LYS A 283 -25.31 -0.99 10.82
CA LYS A 283 -26.46 -1.38 11.65
C LYS A 283 -27.39 -2.33 10.89
N ALA A 284 -27.62 -2.10 9.61
CA ALA A 284 -28.44 -2.96 8.76
C ALA A 284 -27.82 -4.37 8.64
N LYS A 285 -26.51 -4.46 8.34
CA LYS A 285 -25.78 -5.74 8.30
C LYS A 285 -25.82 -6.49 9.62
N LYS A 286 -25.70 -5.79 10.75
CA LYS A 286 -25.78 -6.42 12.08
C LYS A 286 -27.16 -7.02 12.34
N ARG A 287 -28.24 -6.39 11.87
CA ARG A 287 -29.60 -6.94 11.99
C ARG A 287 -29.80 -8.15 11.09
N GLU A 288 -29.28 -8.11 9.87
CA GLU A 288 -29.33 -9.25 8.94
C GLU A 288 -28.54 -10.46 9.50
N GLU A 289 -27.39 -10.21 10.14
CA GLU A 289 -26.61 -11.25 10.84
C GLU A 289 -27.36 -11.81 12.06
N GLU A 290 -28.00 -10.96 12.87
CA GLU A 290 -28.85 -11.39 13.99
C GLU A 290 -30.07 -12.20 13.53
N GLU A 291 -30.73 -11.81 12.42
CA GLU A 291 -31.86 -12.55 11.83
C GLU A 291 -31.42 -13.95 11.32
N LEU A 292 -30.25 -14.04 10.70
CA LEU A 292 -29.69 -15.33 10.25
C LEU A 292 -29.30 -16.24 11.42
N GLU A 293 -28.73 -15.69 12.49
CA GLU A 293 -28.43 -16.46 13.71
C GLU A 293 -29.72 -16.99 14.37
N GLU A 294 -30.79 -16.19 14.40
CA GLU A 294 -32.11 -16.64 14.89
C GLU A 294 -32.71 -17.76 14.01
N GLU A 295 -32.61 -17.66 12.68
CA GLU A 295 -33.07 -18.71 11.76
C GLU A 295 -32.27 -20.03 11.94
N GLU A 296 -30.94 -19.95 12.10
CA GLU A 296 -30.11 -21.13 12.35
C GLU A 296 -30.44 -21.80 13.71
N GLU A 297 -30.73 -21.02 14.75
CA GLU A 297 -31.16 -21.55 16.06
C GLU A 297 -32.53 -22.26 15.98
N GLU A 298 -33.48 -21.73 15.20
CA GLU A 298 -34.78 -22.36 14.96
C GLU A 298 -34.63 -23.69 14.20
N GLU A 299 -33.81 -23.75 13.15
CA GLU A 299 -33.52 -24.99 12.41
C GLU A 299 -32.87 -26.05 13.30
N GLU A 300 -31.90 -25.68 14.15
CA GLU A 300 -31.30 -26.61 15.12
C GLU A 300 -32.32 -27.14 16.15
N GLU A 301 -33.28 -26.31 16.59
CA GLU A 301 -34.32 -26.74 17.51
C GLU A 301 -35.29 -27.73 16.86
N GLU A 302 -35.66 -27.51 15.60
CA GLU A 302 -36.48 -28.45 14.82
C GLU A 302 -35.76 -29.79 14.60
N GLU A 303 -34.47 -29.78 14.24
CA GLU A 303 -33.67 -31.01 14.09
C GLU A 303 -33.58 -31.80 15.40
N ARG A 304 -33.45 -31.11 16.54
CA ARG A 304 -33.45 -31.75 17.87
C ARG A 304 -34.81 -32.34 18.25
N LYS A 305 -35.92 -31.75 17.80
CA LYS A 305 -37.27 -32.31 18.01
C LYS A 305 -37.46 -33.56 17.15
N ALA A 306 -37.06 -33.50 15.87
CA ALA A 306 -37.16 -34.64 14.96
C ALA A 306 -36.36 -35.85 15.47
N LYS A 307 -35.11 -35.65 15.93
CA LYS A 307 -34.30 -36.73 16.52
C LYS A 307 -34.93 -37.38 17.76
N LYS A 308 -35.60 -36.58 18.60
CA LYS A 308 -36.31 -37.10 19.77
C LYS A 308 -37.58 -37.87 19.43
N GLU A 309 -38.24 -37.51 18.33
CA GLU A 309 -39.38 -38.27 17.82
C GLU A 309 -38.89 -39.60 17.22
N GLU A 310 -37.80 -39.59 16.46
CA GLU A 310 -37.14 -40.80 15.92
C GLU A 310 -36.66 -41.73 17.04
N GLU A 311 -35.94 -41.23 18.06
CA GLU A 311 -35.52 -42.02 19.23
C GLU A 311 -36.72 -42.64 19.97
N LYS A 312 -37.87 -41.95 20.01
CA LYS A 312 -39.08 -42.46 20.67
C LYS A 312 -39.81 -43.51 19.83
N GLU A 313 -39.78 -43.38 18.50
CA GLU A 313 -40.31 -44.41 17.59
C GLU A 313 -39.44 -45.68 17.66
N GLU A 314 -38.11 -45.54 17.72
CA GLU A 314 -37.20 -46.69 17.94
C GLU A 314 -37.44 -47.37 19.30
N GLU A 315 -37.63 -46.62 20.39
CA GLU A 315 -37.98 -47.19 21.70
C GLU A 315 -39.34 -47.93 21.69
N GLU A 316 -40.35 -47.43 20.96
CA GLU A 316 -41.64 -48.10 20.80
C GLU A 316 -41.53 -49.38 19.96
N GLU A 317 -40.69 -49.39 18.91
CA GLU A 317 -40.42 -50.60 18.11
C GLU A 317 -39.67 -51.67 18.93
N GLU A 318 -38.69 -51.28 19.76
CA GLU A 318 -37.98 -52.20 20.66
C GLU A 318 -38.92 -52.81 21.72
N GLU A 319 -39.84 -52.01 22.29
CA GLU A 319 -40.87 -52.52 23.23
C GLU A 319 -41.84 -53.51 22.55
N GLU A 320 -42.26 -53.25 21.30
CA GLU A 320 -43.10 -54.18 20.53
C GLU A 320 -42.37 -55.50 20.21
N GLU A 321 -41.07 -55.44 19.84
CA GLU A 321 -40.25 -56.64 19.61
C GLU A 321 -40.07 -57.48 20.90
N GLU A 322 -39.85 -56.84 22.05
CA GLU A 322 -39.78 -57.54 23.35
C GLU A 322 -41.11 -58.21 23.73
N GLU A 323 -42.26 -57.56 23.48
CA GLU A 323 -43.58 -58.16 23.71
C GLU A 323 -43.84 -59.37 22.78
N GLU A 324 -43.44 -59.30 21.50
CA GLU A 324 -43.55 -60.44 20.57
C GLU A 324 -42.66 -61.62 20.99
N GLU A 325 -41.43 -61.37 21.44
CA GLU A 325 -40.53 -62.42 21.96
C GLU A 325 -41.11 -63.09 23.23
N GLU A 326 -41.70 -62.32 24.15
CA GLU A 326 -42.37 -62.88 25.35
C GLU A 326 -43.60 -63.74 24.97
N GLU A 327 -44.40 -63.33 23.98
CA GLU A 327 -45.54 -64.14 23.49
C GLU A 327 -45.07 -65.44 22.83
N GLU A 328 -43.99 -65.42 22.03
CA GLU A 328 -43.40 -66.64 21.43
C GLU A 328 -42.87 -67.60 22.50
N GLU A 329 -42.19 -67.11 23.54
CA GLU A 329 -41.72 -67.95 24.67
C GLU A 329 -42.90 -68.59 25.43
N GLU A 330 -44.00 -67.86 25.68
CA GLU A 330 -45.21 -68.42 26.31
C GLU A 330 -45.88 -69.50 25.44
N GLU A 331 -45.92 -69.32 24.10
CA GLU A 331 -46.44 -70.34 23.18
C GLU A 331 -45.58 -71.61 23.16
N GLU A 332 -44.24 -71.49 23.18
CA GLU A 332 -43.33 -72.63 23.26
C GLU A 332 -43.50 -73.40 24.59
N GLU A 333 -43.60 -72.71 25.74
CA GLU A 333 -43.87 -73.36 27.03
C GLU A 333 -45.22 -74.10 27.03
N GLU A 334 -46.26 -73.53 26.41
CA GLU A 334 -47.57 -74.18 26.26
C GLU A 334 -47.56 -75.40 25.33
N GLU A 335 -46.69 -75.44 24.32
CA GLU A 335 -46.50 -76.61 23.45
C GLU A 335 -45.76 -77.72 24.20
N ASP A 336 -44.69 -77.39 24.92
CA ASP A 336 -43.92 -78.34 25.74
C ASP A 336 -44.81 -78.98 26.82
N GLU A 337 -45.66 -78.21 27.51
CA GLU A 337 -46.62 -78.76 28.51
C GLU A 337 -47.62 -79.74 27.86
N LYS A 338 -48.08 -79.50 26.63
CA LYS A 338 -48.99 -80.41 25.91
C LYS A 338 -48.28 -81.69 25.48
N GLU A 339 -47.03 -81.60 25.02
CA GLU A 339 -46.24 -82.79 24.68
C GLU A 339 -46.01 -83.66 25.92
N GLU A 340 -45.68 -83.07 27.08
CA GLU A 340 -45.57 -83.80 28.35
C GLU A 340 -46.88 -84.49 28.75
N GLU A 341 -48.04 -83.82 28.63
CA GLU A 341 -49.35 -84.43 28.90
C GLU A 341 -49.67 -85.60 27.94
N GLU A 342 -49.33 -85.49 26.65
CA GLU A 342 -49.52 -86.57 25.67
C GLU A 342 -48.60 -87.78 25.97
N GLU A 343 -47.35 -87.55 26.36
CA GLU A 343 -46.43 -88.62 26.78
C GLU A 343 -46.95 -89.34 28.04
N GLU A 344 -47.45 -88.61 29.05
CA GLU A 344 -48.06 -89.22 30.25
C GLU A 344 -49.31 -90.06 29.90
N GLU A 345 -50.18 -89.59 29.00
CA GLU A 345 -51.35 -90.36 28.55
C GLU A 345 -50.96 -91.63 27.77
N GLU A 346 -49.89 -91.59 26.96
CA GLU A 346 -49.37 -92.79 26.27
C GLU A 346 -48.80 -93.81 27.27
N GLU A 347 -48.03 -93.36 28.27
CA GLU A 347 -47.50 -94.25 29.32
C GLU A 347 -48.62 -94.93 30.13
N GLU A 348 -49.66 -94.19 30.55
CA GLU A 348 -50.81 -94.79 31.27
C GLU A 348 -51.52 -95.87 30.43
N LYS A 349 -51.58 -95.67 29.12
CA LYS A 349 -52.24 -96.58 28.19
C LYS A 349 -51.42 -97.85 27.96
N GLU A 350 -50.10 -97.73 27.85
CA GLU A 350 -49.20 -98.89 27.82
C GLU A 350 -49.30 -99.70 29.12
N GLU A 351 -49.37 -99.05 30.29
CA GLU A 351 -49.56 -99.74 31.58
C GLU A 351 -50.91 -100.47 31.70
N ASP A 352 -51.96 -99.98 31.03
CA ASP A 352 -53.27 -100.62 31.02
C ASP A 352 -53.33 -101.78 30.00
N ASP A 353 -52.71 -101.63 28.83
CA ASP A 353 -52.56 -102.72 27.85
C ASP A 353 -51.72 -103.87 28.44
N GLU A 354 -50.63 -103.58 29.18
CA GLU A 354 -49.83 -104.60 29.89
C GLU A 354 -50.65 -105.34 30.96
N LYS A 355 -51.51 -104.65 31.70
CA LYS A 355 -52.41 -105.30 32.68
C LYS A 355 -53.45 -106.18 32.00
N GLU A 356 -54.00 -105.75 30.86
CA GLU A 356 -54.99 -106.54 30.10
C GLU A 356 -54.35 -107.83 29.55
N GLU A 357 -53.11 -107.75 29.04
CA GLU A 357 -52.33 -108.93 28.64
C GLU A 357 -52.06 -109.89 29.82
N GLU A 358 -51.69 -109.38 31.01
CA GLU A 358 -51.51 -110.21 32.20
C GLU A 358 -52.82 -110.92 32.61
N GLU A 359 -53.96 -110.22 32.56
CA GLU A 359 -55.28 -110.82 32.86
C GLU A 359 -55.68 -111.89 31.83
N GLU A 360 -55.40 -111.68 30.54
CA GLU A 360 -55.64 -112.69 29.50
C GLU A 360 -54.75 -113.93 29.69
N GLU A 361 -53.46 -113.76 30.02
CA GLU A 361 -52.55 -114.87 30.33
C GLU A 361 -53.03 -115.68 31.55
N GLU A 362 -53.52 -115.00 32.61
CA GLU A 362 -54.09 -115.67 33.78
C GLU A 362 -55.38 -116.45 33.44
N GLU A 363 -56.26 -115.92 32.57
CA GLU A 363 -57.44 -116.63 32.09
C GLU A 363 -57.08 -117.85 31.23
N GLU A 364 -56.10 -117.74 30.31
CA GLU A 364 -55.62 -118.88 29.51
C GLU A 364 -55.02 -119.98 30.39
N GLU A 365 -54.21 -119.62 31.40
CA GLU A 365 -53.69 -120.55 32.40
C GLU A 365 -54.82 -121.26 33.16
N ALA A 366 -55.88 -120.54 33.52
CA ALA A 366 -57.04 -121.09 34.23
C ALA A 366 -57.86 -122.04 33.35
N ILE A 367 -57.91 -121.81 32.03
CA ILE A 367 -58.58 -122.68 31.06
C ILE A 367 -57.77 -123.96 30.81
N SER A 368 -56.43 -123.91 30.75
CA SER A 368 -55.61 -125.11 30.52
C SER A 368 -55.58 -126.10 31.70
N LYS A 369 -55.93 -125.62 32.91
CA LYS A 369 -55.98 -126.41 34.15
C LYS A 369 -57.33 -127.14 34.37
N LYS A 370 -58.31 -126.97 33.47
CA LYS A 370 -59.59 -127.71 33.44
C LYS A 370 -59.56 -128.84 32.43
#